data_AF-A0A535L4B8-F1
#
_entry.id   AF-A0A535L4B8-F1
#
_cell.length_a   1.000
_cell.length_b   1.000
_cell.length_c   1.000
_cell.angle_alpha   90.00
_cell.angle_beta   90.00
_cell.angle_gamma   90.00
#
_symmetry.space_group_name_H-M   'P 1'
#
loop_
_entity.id
_entity.type
_entity.pdbx_description
1 polymer ?
#
loop_
_entity_poly.entity_id
_entity_poly.type
_entity_poly.pdbx_seq_one_letter_code
_entity_poly.pdbx_strand_id
1 'polypeptide(L)'
;MITQPDPQLEARPTTPDVQHRLPIHLPGRPRLHPAPQGTRAIDTHIPNIALAGLQLLLGYEWLLAGGDKLLLGAFPAQLSGMLLALVGGGHLVGFFSAILQGLVAPNAVLIGYLIELGETLAGLGLMAAGLVTLFRPLAGRYLSGTSATMFVFGDRFLQRLAPIAAIGAGLLGVSYFFLDGLPKPWFVPSVAFGGSIDTGLFLAVASVVLIVSQLMQRRPGR
;
A
#
# COMPACT_ATOMS: atom_id res chain seq x y z
N MET A 1 23.86 44.21 -88.59
CA MET A 1 22.60 44.99 -88.52
C MET A 1 21.98 44.65 -87.16
N ILE A 2 22.02 45.62 -86.22
CA ILE A 2 21.25 45.72 -84.94
C ILE A 2 21.74 44.71 -83.85
N THR A 3 22.29 45.03 -82.67
CA THR A 3 22.30 46.20 -81.75
C THR A 3 23.44 46.06 -80.70
N GLN A 4 24.05 47.19 -80.29
CA GLN A 4 24.87 47.39 -79.06
C GLN A 4 23.96 47.57 -77.80
N PRO A 5 24.43 47.65 -76.53
CA PRO A 5 25.80 47.67 -75.99
C PRO A 5 26.11 46.82 -74.71
N ASP A 6 27.43 46.74 -74.44
CA ASP A 6 28.21 46.33 -73.24
C ASP A 6 27.90 47.24 -71.99
N PRO A 7 28.42 47.07 -70.73
CA PRO A 7 29.58 46.24 -70.31
C PRO A 7 29.61 45.66 -68.86
N GLN A 8 30.71 44.93 -68.60
CA GLN A 8 31.48 44.82 -67.35
C GLN A 8 31.24 43.70 -66.31
N LEU A 9 32.40 43.19 -65.84
CA LEU A 9 32.74 42.63 -64.52
C LEU A 9 32.21 41.19 -64.28
N GLU A 10 33.01 40.16 -63.98
CA GLU A 10 34.21 40.12 -63.14
C GLU A 10 35.15 38.96 -63.51
N ALA A 11 36.44 39.25 -63.32
CA ALA A 11 37.59 38.36 -63.15
C ALA A 11 37.32 37.24 -62.12
N ARG A 12 38.05 36.13 -61.94
CA ARG A 12 39.35 35.58 -62.34
C ARG A 12 39.37 34.12 -61.80
N PRO A 13 40.46 33.32 -61.90
CA PRO A 13 40.34 31.89 -62.19
C PRO A 13 40.96 30.99 -61.10
N THR A 14 40.84 29.68 -61.32
CA THR A 14 41.81 28.61 -61.06
C THR A 14 42.85 28.75 -59.93
N THR A 15 42.92 27.74 -59.06
CA THR A 15 44.12 26.89 -58.92
C THR A 15 43.82 25.56 -58.21
N PRO A 16 44.51 24.47 -58.59
CA PRO A 16 44.42 23.16 -57.94
C PRO A 16 45.61 22.88 -56.99
N ASP A 17 45.47 21.78 -56.26
CA ASP A 17 46.51 20.74 -56.05
C ASP A 17 47.13 20.56 -54.63
N VAL A 18 47.37 19.27 -54.33
CA VAL A 18 48.41 18.68 -53.46
C VAL A 18 48.16 18.37 -51.94
N GLN A 19 48.26 17.05 -51.66
CA GLN A 19 48.77 16.32 -50.46
C GLN A 19 48.00 16.27 -49.12
N HIS A 20 47.46 15.07 -48.81
CA HIS A 20 47.12 14.65 -47.44
C HIS A 20 48.31 13.94 -46.77
N ARG A 21 48.75 14.47 -45.63
CA ARG A 21 49.78 13.95 -44.72
C ARG A 21 49.14 13.06 -43.63
N LEU A 22 49.82 11.97 -43.26
CA LEU A 22 49.44 10.97 -42.23
C LEU A 22 49.20 11.58 -40.81
N PRO A 23 48.49 10.87 -39.89
CA PRO A 23 47.87 11.42 -38.69
C PRO A 23 48.81 11.48 -37.48
N ILE A 24 48.67 12.53 -36.67
CA ILE A 24 49.32 12.67 -35.37
C ILE A 24 48.46 11.97 -34.30
N HIS A 25 49.05 11.00 -33.59
CA HIS A 25 48.43 10.30 -32.46
C HIS A 25 48.73 11.06 -31.16
N LEU A 26 47.69 11.59 -30.50
CA LEU A 26 47.78 12.25 -29.19
C LEU A 26 47.35 11.28 -28.08
N PRO A 27 48.13 11.08 -27.01
CA PRO A 27 47.78 10.19 -25.93
C PRO A 27 46.81 10.85 -24.92
N GLY A 28 45.72 10.14 -24.61
CA GLY A 28 45.12 10.04 -23.28
C GLY A 28 44.54 11.30 -22.64
N ARG A 29 43.26 11.60 -22.91
CA ARG A 29 42.42 12.32 -21.93
C ARG A 29 42.08 11.37 -20.77
N PRO A 30 42.16 11.80 -19.50
CA PRO A 30 41.61 11.04 -18.39
C PRO A 30 40.10 10.89 -18.59
N ARG A 31 39.60 9.66 -18.52
CA ARG A 31 38.17 9.37 -18.53
C ARG A 31 37.52 10.14 -17.37
N LEU A 32 36.68 11.12 -17.72
CA LEU A 32 35.70 11.69 -16.79
C LEU A 32 34.95 10.52 -16.13
N HIS A 33 35.07 10.42 -14.80
CA HIS A 33 34.24 9.53 -14.02
C HIS A 33 32.77 9.82 -14.33
N PRO A 34 31.94 8.80 -14.61
CA PRO A 34 30.50 9.03 -14.60
C PRO A 34 30.11 9.47 -13.20
N ALA A 35 29.48 10.64 -13.11
CA ALA A 35 28.86 11.12 -11.88
C ALA A 35 27.96 10.02 -11.30
N PRO A 36 27.86 9.88 -9.96
CA PRO A 36 27.00 8.88 -9.36
C PRO A 36 25.55 9.17 -9.73
N GLN A 37 25.05 8.44 -10.72
CA GLN A 37 23.62 8.28 -10.95
C GLN A 37 23.06 7.54 -9.73
N GLY A 38 22.31 8.23 -8.88
CA GLY A 38 21.85 7.57 -7.67
C GLY A 38 20.83 8.29 -6.82
N THR A 39 20.32 9.46 -7.20
CA THR A 39 19.10 9.98 -6.55
C THR A 39 17.92 9.22 -7.16
N ARG A 40 17.63 8.05 -6.60
CA ARG A 40 16.51 7.20 -7.00
C ARG A 40 15.22 8.02 -6.84
N ALA A 41 14.69 8.48 -7.98
CA ALA A 41 13.50 9.32 -8.01
C ALA A 41 12.33 8.61 -7.32
N ILE A 42 11.50 9.38 -6.60
CA ILE A 42 10.23 8.89 -6.07
C ILE A 42 9.36 8.58 -7.29
N ASP A 43 9.03 7.30 -7.52
CA ASP A 43 8.11 6.93 -8.60
C ASP A 43 6.79 7.66 -8.40
N THR A 44 6.41 8.47 -9.38
CA THR A 44 5.21 9.32 -9.42
C THR A 44 4.01 8.60 -10.04
N HIS A 45 4.02 7.26 -10.05
CA HIS A 45 2.92 6.49 -10.62
C HIS A 45 1.61 6.90 -9.93
N ILE A 46 0.55 7.12 -10.72
CA ILE A 46 -0.74 7.55 -10.20
C ILE A 46 -1.24 6.45 -9.24
N PRO A 47 -1.43 6.76 -7.94
CA PRO A 47 -1.86 5.76 -6.98
C PRO A 47 -3.29 5.33 -7.29
N ASN A 48 -3.62 4.06 -7.03
CA ASN A 48 -5.00 3.60 -7.09
C ASN A 48 -5.79 4.20 -5.91
N ILE A 49 -6.42 5.35 -6.14
CA ILE A 49 -7.11 6.14 -5.12
C ILE A 49 -8.25 5.32 -4.48
N ALA A 50 -8.97 4.52 -5.26
CA ALA A 50 -10.06 3.70 -4.75
C ALA A 50 -9.54 2.64 -3.77
N LEU A 51 -8.45 1.97 -4.12
CA LEU A 51 -7.81 0.98 -3.24
C LEU A 51 -7.23 1.64 -1.99
N ALA A 52 -6.58 2.79 -2.13
CA ALA A 52 -6.08 3.55 -0.99
C ALA A 52 -7.23 3.98 -0.07
N GLY A 53 -8.36 4.41 -0.64
CA GLY A 53 -9.58 4.71 0.10
C GLY A 53 -10.15 3.52 0.86
N LEU A 54 -10.25 2.35 0.20
CA LEU A 54 -10.67 1.10 0.86
C LEU A 54 -9.72 0.74 2.02
N GLN A 55 -8.41 0.87 1.80
CA GLN A 55 -7.41 0.59 2.81
C GLN A 55 -7.55 1.51 4.03
N LEU A 56 -7.82 2.80 3.79
CA LEU A 56 -8.05 3.77 4.86
C LEU A 56 -9.35 3.50 5.61
N LEU A 57 -10.44 3.16 4.90
CA LEU A 57 -11.70 2.82 5.54
C LEU A 57 -11.55 1.59 6.45
N LEU A 58 -10.89 0.54 5.95
CA LEU A 58 -10.62 -0.66 6.72
C LEU A 58 -9.69 -0.37 7.91
N GLY A 59 -8.64 0.40 7.69
CA GLY A 59 -7.72 0.81 8.74
C GLY A 59 -8.39 1.64 9.83
N TYR A 60 -9.29 2.54 9.44
CA TYR A 60 -10.08 3.36 10.36
C TYR A 60 -10.98 2.51 11.26
N GLU A 61 -11.71 1.55 10.67
CA GLU A 61 -12.59 0.65 11.43
C GLU A 61 -11.82 -0.12 12.50
N TRP A 62 -10.70 -0.74 12.13
CA TRP A 62 -9.87 -1.48 13.08
C TRP A 62 -9.19 -0.59 14.11
N LEU A 63 -8.78 0.62 13.71
CA LEU A 63 -8.16 1.56 14.62
C LEU A 63 -9.14 2.07 15.69
N LEU A 64 -10.39 2.33 15.31
CA LEU A 64 -11.44 2.67 16.27
C LEU A 64 -11.81 1.48 17.13
N ALA A 65 -12.04 0.30 16.54
CA ALA A 65 -12.41 -0.90 17.30
C ALA A 65 -11.37 -1.27 18.36
N GLY A 66 -10.07 -1.20 18.01
CA GLY A 66 -8.98 -1.44 18.95
C GLY A 66 -8.76 -0.27 19.90
N GLY A 67 -8.89 0.96 19.41
CA GLY A 67 -8.79 2.18 20.21
C GLY A 67 -9.82 2.23 21.33
N ASP A 68 -11.08 1.90 21.05
CA ASP A 68 -12.14 1.81 22.05
C ASP A 68 -11.81 0.77 23.14
N LYS A 69 -11.24 -0.37 22.75
CA LYS A 69 -10.82 -1.42 23.71
C LYS A 69 -9.65 -0.96 24.58
N LEU A 70 -8.63 -0.35 23.97
CA LEU A 70 -7.47 0.22 24.68
C LEU A 70 -7.90 1.30 25.67
N LEU A 71 -8.77 2.22 25.25
CA LEU A 71 -9.22 3.34 26.07
C LEU A 71 -10.19 2.88 27.17
N LEU A 72 -10.97 1.83 26.93
CA LEU A 72 -11.79 1.20 27.97
C LEU A 72 -10.93 0.54 29.05
N GLY A 73 -9.78 -0.04 28.69
CA GLY A 73 -8.78 -0.62 29.60
C GLY A 73 -9.23 -1.88 30.36
N ALA A 74 -10.48 -2.31 30.20
CA ALA A 74 -11.06 -3.46 30.90
C ALA A 74 -11.46 -4.61 29.96
N PHE A 75 -11.30 -4.44 28.64
CA PHE A 75 -11.69 -5.45 27.65
C PHE A 75 -11.10 -6.85 27.91
N PRO A 76 -9.79 -7.01 28.20
CA PRO A 76 -9.21 -8.33 28.44
C PRO A 76 -9.81 -9.05 29.64
N ALA A 77 -10.16 -8.31 30.69
CA ALA A 77 -10.80 -8.86 31.88
C ALA A 77 -12.27 -9.25 31.63
N GLN A 78 -12.98 -8.50 30.77
CA GLN A 78 -14.38 -8.74 30.45
C GLN A 78 -14.58 -9.86 29.41
N LEU A 79 -13.57 -10.14 28.59
CA LEU A 79 -13.65 -11.12 27.50
C LEU A 79 -14.04 -12.53 27.98
N SER A 80 -13.53 -12.98 29.13
CA SER A 80 -13.83 -14.31 29.67
C SER A 80 -15.32 -14.50 29.96
N GLY A 81 -15.95 -13.52 30.62
CA GLY A 81 -17.37 -13.54 30.94
C GLY A 81 -18.25 -13.52 29.69
N MET A 82 -17.88 -12.69 28.70
CA MET A 82 -18.60 -12.65 27.42
C MET A 82 -18.51 -13.99 26.68
N LEU A 83 -17.33 -14.59 26.60
CA LEU A 83 -17.13 -15.86 25.89
C LEU A 83 -17.90 -17.02 26.54
N LEU A 84 -17.90 -17.12 27.87
CA LEU A 84 -18.65 -18.16 28.58
C LEU A 84 -20.16 -18.05 28.32
N ALA A 85 -20.70 -16.82 28.33
CA ALA A 85 -22.09 -16.58 28.00
C ALA A 85 -22.42 -16.94 26.54
N LEU A 86 -21.53 -16.55 25.61
CA LEU A 86 -21.72 -16.79 24.18
C LEU A 86 -21.70 -18.28 23.82
N VAL A 87 -20.73 -19.01 24.40
CA VAL A 87 -20.59 -20.45 24.22
C VAL A 87 -21.77 -21.21 24.83
N GLY A 88 -22.24 -20.79 26.00
CA GLY A 88 -23.42 -21.38 26.65
C GLY A 88 -24.72 -21.21 25.85
N GLY A 89 -24.79 -20.22 24.96
CA GLY A 89 -25.95 -19.95 24.12
C GLY A 89 -26.15 -20.93 22.95
N GLY A 90 -25.17 -21.75 22.58
CA GLY A 90 -25.34 -22.83 21.59
C GLY A 90 -25.53 -22.40 20.12
N HIS A 91 -25.39 -21.11 19.80
CA HIS A 91 -25.57 -20.57 18.44
C HIS A 91 -24.29 -20.56 17.58
N LEU A 92 -23.17 -21.02 18.13
CA LEU A 92 -21.87 -21.00 17.47
C LEU A 92 -21.63 -22.27 16.66
N VAL A 93 -20.87 -22.14 15.56
CA VAL A 93 -20.44 -23.30 14.76
C VAL A 93 -19.59 -24.24 15.62
N GLY A 94 -19.85 -25.55 15.55
CA GLY A 94 -19.28 -26.53 16.49
C GLY A 94 -17.75 -26.50 16.62
N PHE A 95 -17.01 -26.41 15.50
CA PHE A 95 -15.55 -26.33 15.55
C PHE A 95 -15.07 -25.03 16.22
N PHE A 96 -15.76 -23.92 15.97
CA PHE A 96 -15.40 -22.62 16.51
C PHE A 96 -15.67 -22.58 18.02
N SER A 97 -16.81 -23.13 18.45
CA SER A 97 -17.12 -23.32 19.86
C SER A 97 -16.05 -24.15 20.58
N ALA A 98 -15.55 -25.24 19.95
CA ALA A 98 -14.48 -26.04 20.52
C ALA A 98 -13.15 -25.26 20.67
N ILE A 99 -12.79 -24.42 19.69
CA ILE A 99 -11.63 -23.53 19.79
C ILE A 99 -11.81 -22.52 20.93
N LEU A 100 -13.00 -21.91 21.03
CA LEU A 100 -13.28 -20.94 22.08
C LEU A 100 -13.19 -21.60 23.46
N GLN A 101 -13.78 -22.78 23.66
CA GLN A 101 -13.74 -23.50 24.93
C GLN A 101 -12.35 -24.02 25.28
N GLY A 102 -11.62 -24.56 24.31
CA GLY A 102 -10.35 -25.25 24.55
C GLY A 102 -9.13 -24.34 24.61
N LEU A 103 -9.13 -23.24 23.85
CA LEU A 103 -7.97 -22.36 23.71
C LEU A 103 -8.23 -20.94 24.19
N VAL A 104 -9.33 -20.33 23.76
CA VAL A 104 -9.57 -18.89 23.97
C VAL A 104 -10.04 -18.59 25.39
N ALA A 105 -11.10 -19.25 25.86
CA ALA A 105 -11.71 -19.01 27.17
C ALA A 105 -10.73 -19.27 28.33
N PRO A 106 -9.90 -20.34 28.33
CA PRO A 106 -8.91 -20.56 29.38
C PRO A 106 -7.82 -19.48 29.42
N ASN A 107 -7.51 -18.87 28.27
CA ASN A 107 -6.47 -17.85 28.13
C ASN A 107 -7.05 -16.47 27.83
N ALA A 108 -8.31 -16.21 28.23
CA ALA A 108 -9.10 -15.08 27.73
C ALA A 108 -8.43 -13.72 27.97
N VAL A 109 -7.76 -13.52 29.11
CA VAL A 109 -7.07 -12.25 29.39
C VAL A 109 -5.91 -12.03 28.41
N LEU A 110 -5.07 -13.06 28.20
CA LEU A 110 -3.96 -12.97 27.25
C LEU A 110 -4.48 -12.74 25.83
N ILE A 111 -5.48 -13.51 25.40
CA ILE A 111 -6.08 -13.36 24.07
C ILE A 111 -6.75 -11.98 23.94
N GLY A 112 -7.37 -11.46 24.99
CA GLY A 112 -7.95 -10.12 25.00
C GLY A 112 -6.93 -9.04 24.70
N TYR A 113 -5.76 -9.08 25.34
CA TYR A 113 -4.65 -8.17 25.01
C TYR A 113 -4.16 -8.34 23.57
N LEU A 114 -4.08 -9.58 23.07
CA LEU A 114 -3.68 -9.83 21.68
C LEU A 114 -4.69 -9.31 20.66
N ILE A 115 -5.99 -9.42 20.96
CA ILE A 115 -7.05 -8.85 20.12
C ILE A 115 -6.95 -7.33 20.14
N GLU A 116 -6.92 -6.73 21.33
CA GLU A 116 -6.82 -5.28 21.52
C GLU A 116 -5.62 -4.69 20.77
N LEU A 117 -4.42 -5.23 20.99
CA LEU A 117 -3.22 -4.79 20.26
C LEU A 117 -3.28 -5.12 18.77
N GLY A 118 -3.83 -6.29 18.41
CA GLY A 118 -3.92 -6.75 17.03
C GLY A 118 -4.79 -5.83 16.18
N GLU A 119 -5.96 -5.44 16.69
CA GLU A 119 -6.86 -4.49 16.04
C GLU A 119 -6.22 -3.12 15.87
N THR A 120 -5.63 -2.57 16.93
CA THR A 120 -5.01 -1.25 16.87
C THR A 120 -3.82 -1.24 15.91
N LEU A 121 -2.95 -2.25 15.96
CA LEU A 121 -1.79 -2.34 15.08
C LEU A 121 -2.19 -2.58 13.62
N ALA A 122 -3.21 -3.40 13.37
CA ALA A 122 -3.75 -3.58 12.02
C ALA A 122 -4.32 -2.26 11.48
N GLY A 123 -5.11 -1.56 12.29
CA GLY A 123 -5.66 -0.25 11.96
C GLY A 123 -4.59 0.79 11.65
N LEU A 124 -3.59 0.94 12.53
CA LEU A 124 -2.46 1.84 12.34
C LEU A 124 -1.65 1.52 11.08
N GLY A 125 -1.34 0.23 10.85
CA GLY A 125 -0.57 -0.21 9.69
C GLY A 125 -1.28 0.09 8.37
N LEU A 126 -2.59 -0.21 8.30
CA LEU A 126 -3.41 0.07 7.12
C LEU A 126 -3.57 1.57 6.88
N MET A 127 -3.87 2.34 7.94
CA MET A 127 -4.01 3.81 7.87
C MET A 127 -2.72 4.47 7.40
N ALA A 128 -1.59 4.15 8.03
CA ALA A 128 -0.30 4.74 7.68
C ALA A 128 0.11 4.42 6.24
N ALA A 129 -0.04 3.17 5.81
CA ALA A 129 0.28 2.79 4.44
C ALA A 129 -0.68 3.42 3.42
N GLY A 130 -1.95 3.62 3.77
CA GLY A 130 -2.94 4.27 2.90
C GLY A 130 -2.64 5.75 2.71
N LEU A 131 -2.34 6.45 3.81
CA LEU A 131 -1.93 7.86 3.78
C LEU A 131 -0.66 8.05 2.96
N VAL A 132 0.36 7.24 3.19
CA VAL A 132 1.62 7.34 2.44
C VAL A 132 1.41 7.09 0.95
N THR A 133 0.54 6.15 0.58
CA THR A 133 0.18 5.90 -0.82
C THR A 133 -0.45 7.14 -1.48
N LEU A 134 -1.36 7.83 -0.78
CA LEU A 134 -1.99 9.06 -1.28
C LEU A 134 -1.00 10.24 -1.35
N PHE A 135 -0.09 10.36 -0.39
CA PHE A 135 0.88 11.46 -0.34
C PHE A 135 2.10 11.26 -1.23
N ARG A 136 2.33 10.06 -1.77
CA ARG A 136 3.50 9.74 -2.61
C ARG A 136 3.71 10.69 -3.80
N PRO A 137 2.68 11.06 -4.60
CA PRO A 137 2.86 12.02 -5.69
C PRO A 137 3.26 13.42 -5.18
N LEU A 138 2.71 13.84 -4.04
CA LEU A 138 3.01 15.12 -3.41
C LEU A 138 4.46 15.12 -2.88
N ALA A 139 4.85 14.06 -2.17
CA ALA A 139 6.19 13.86 -1.68
C ALA A 139 7.23 13.90 -2.81
N GLY A 140 6.94 13.29 -3.96
CA GLY A 140 7.80 13.33 -5.14
C GLY A 140 8.01 14.73 -5.73
N ARG A 141 7.06 15.64 -5.54
CA ARG A 141 7.14 17.03 -6.05
C ARG A 141 7.84 17.99 -5.08
N TYR A 142 7.64 17.80 -3.78
CA TYR A 142 8.04 18.78 -2.76
C TYR A 142 9.24 18.36 -1.91
N LEU A 143 9.53 17.07 -1.77
CA LEU A 143 10.66 16.60 -0.97
C LEU A 143 11.92 16.46 -1.81
N SER A 144 13.05 16.88 -1.24
CA SER A 144 14.38 16.70 -1.83
C SER A 144 15.42 16.34 -0.76
N GLY A 145 16.58 15.84 -1.20
CA GLY A 145 17.70 15.51 -0.30
C GLY A 145 17.36 14.46 0.76
N THR A 146 17.76 14.71 2.01
CA THR A 146 17.59 13.77 3.14
C THR A 146 16.13 13.42 3.40
N SER A 147 15.21 14.39 3.29
CA SER A 147 13.77 14.17 3.54
C SER A 147 13.14 13.22 2.52
N ALA A 148 13.55 13.31 1.26
CA ALA A 148 13.10 12.38 0.22
C ALA A 148 13.60 10.95 0.51
N THR A 149 14.86 10.79 0.96
CA THR A 149 15.42 9.49 1.33
C THR A 149 14.69 8.87 2.52
N MET A 150 14.39 9.65 3.56
CA MET A 150 13.61 9.20 4.71
C MET A 150 12.19 8.77 4.31
N PHE A 151 11.52 9.54 3.44
CA PHE A 151 10.20 9.19 2.92
C PHE A 151 10.22 7.87 2.15
N VAL A 152 11.17 7.67 1.25
CA VAL A 152 11.31 6.42 0.48
C VAL A 152 11.60 5.22 1.39
N PHE A 153 12.38 5.40 2.45
CA PHE A 153 12.61 4.36 3.44
C PHE A 153 11.31 4.00 4.17
N GLY A 154 10.57 5.00 4.66
CA GLY A 154 9.28 4.82 5.32
C GLY A 154 8.23 4.17 4.42
N ASP A 155 8.12 4.61 3.17
CA ASP A 155 7.23 4.02 2.16
C ASP A 155 7.53 2.53 1.94
N ARG A 156 8.81 2.16 1.78
CA ARG A 156 9.19 0.74 1.63
C ARG A 156 8.90 -0.08 2.88
N PHE A 157 9.08 0.49 4.05
CA PHE A 157 8.79 -0.18 5.32
C PHE A 157 7.28 -0.43 5.46
N LEU A 158 6.46 0.60 5.22
CA LEU A 158 5.01 0.49 5.26
C LEU A 158 4.47 -0.45 4.18
N GLN A 159 5.04 -0.43 2.98
CA GLN A 159 4.69 -1.40 1.95
C GLN A 159 4.86 -2.83 2.45
N ARG A 160 5.89 -3.15 3.24
CA ARG A 160 6.12 -4.48 3.83
C ARG A 160 5.13 -4.82 4.94
N LEU A 161 4.79 -3.85 5.79
CA LEU A 161 3.86 -4.04 6.90
C LEU A 161 2.39 -4.11 6.47
N ALA A 162 2.00 -3.37 5.44
CA ALA A 162 0.62 -3.27 4.97
C ALA A 162 -0.05 -4.64 4.70
N PRO A 163 0.57 -5.63 4.04
CA PRO A 163 -0.06 -6.94 3.87
C PRO A 163 -0.12 -7.73 5.16
N ILE A 164 0.83 -7.56 6.09
CA ILE A 164 0.79 -8.23 7.39
C ILE A 164 -0.39 -7.69 8.19
N ALA A 165 -0.57 -6.37 8.19
CA ALA A 165 -1.72 -5.71 8.79
C ALA A 165 -3.04 -6.15 8.14
N ALA A 166 -3.09 -6.23 6.80
CA ALA A 166 -4.28 -6.71 6.09
C ALA A 166 -4.60 -8.19 6.39
N ILE A 167 -3.59 -9.05 6.52
CA ILE A 167 -3.77 -10.45 6.94
C ILE A 167 -4.35 -10.50 8.36
N GLY A 168 -3.77 -9.75 9.30
CA GLY A 168 -4.28 -9.66 10.67
C GLY A 168 -5.73 -9.19 10.73
N ALA A 169 -6.04 -8.08 10.06
CA ALA A 169 -7.40 -7.55 9.90
C ALA A 169 -8.35 -8.59 9.29
N GLY A 170 -7.89 -9.34 8.28
CA GLY A 170 -8.70 -10.37 7.64
C GLY A 170 -9.03 -11.53 8.58
N LEU A 171 -8.02 -12.03 9.32
CA LEU A 171 -8.21 -13.11 10.30
C LEU A 171 -9.11 -12.70 11.48
N LEU A 172 -8.97 -11.46 11.95
CA LEU A 172 -9.86 -10.90 12.96
C LEU A 172 -11.29 -10.76 12.43
N GLY A 173 -11.47 -10.27 11.20
CA GLY A 173 -12.78 -10.17 10.55
C GLY A 173 -13.47 -11.53 10.41
N VAL A 174 -12.74 -12.56 9.98
CA VAL A 174 -13.26 -13.95 9.93
C VAL A 174 -13.63 -14.45 11.33
N SER A 175 -12.82 -14.14 12.34
CA SER A 175 -13.11 -14.54 13.72
C SER A 175 -14.40 -13.89 14.23
N TYR A 176 -14.63 -12.60 13.94
CA TYR A 176 -15.88 -11.91 14.28
C TYR A 176 -17.08 -12.42 13.50
N PHE A 177 -16.92 -12.74 12.22
CA PHE A 177 -17.97 -13.39 11.45
C PHE A 177 -18.45 -14.71 12.09
N PHE A 178 -17.53 -15.53 12.59
CA PHE A 178 -17.91 -16.75 13.32
C PHE A 178 -18.47 -16.48 14.71
N LEU A 179 -18.00 -15.44 15.38
CA LEU A 179 -18.48 -15.02 16.70
C LEU A 179 -19.92 -14.53 16.67
N ASP A 180 -20.32 -13.86 15.59
CA ASP A 180 -21.68 -13.33 15.38
C ASP A 180 -22.74 -14.42 15.14
N GLY A 181 -22.32 -15.69 14.96
CA GLY A 181 -23.22 -16.83 14.75
C GLY A 181 -23.74 -16.91 13.31
N LEU A 182 -23.27 -17.92 12.56
CA LEU A 182 -23.66 -18.12 11.16
C LEU A 182 -24.93 -18.96 10.97
N PRO A 183 -25.69 -18.76 9.87
CA PRO A 183 -25.79 -17.57 9.01
C PRO A 183 -27.05 -16.74 9.32
N LYS A 184 -26.89 -15.41 9.40
CA LYS A 184 -28.03 -14.46 9.35
C LYS A 184 -28.71 -14.55 7.97
N PRO A 185 -30.05 -14.52 7.87
CA PRO A 185 -30.72 -14.53 6.58
C PRO A 185 -30.35 -13.28 5.78
N TRP A 186 -29.91 -13.46 4.53
CA TRP A 186 -29.43 -12.37 3.66
C TRP A 186 -30.54 -11.40 3.24
N PHE A 187 -31.77 -11.88 3.28
CA PHE A 187 -32.94 -11.12 2.89
C PHE A 187 -34.02 -11.27 3.95
N VAL A 188 -34.19 -10.22 4.75
CA VAL A 188 -35.22 -10.13 5.79
C VAL A 188 -36.05 -8.88 5.54
N PRO A 189 -37.10 -8.95 4.69
CA PRO A 189 -37.91 -7.79 4.32
C PRO A 189 -38.54 -7.06 5.51
N SER A 190 -38.72 -7.76 6.64
CA SER A 190 -39.26 -7.19 7.87
C SER A 190 -38.27 -6.30 8.63
N VAL A 191 -36.99 -6.28 8.25
CA VAL A 191 -35.94 -5.45 8.86
C VAL A 191 -35.36 -4.52 7.80
N ALA A 192 -36.12 -3.47 7.45
CA ALA A 192 -35.79 -2.55 6.35
C ALA A 192 -34.48 -1.76 6.55
N PHE A 193 -34.00 -1.63 7.80
CA PHE A 193 -32.75 -0.94 8.14
C PHE A 193 -31.61 -1.89 8.53
N GLY A 194 -31.81 -3.21 8.41
CA GLY A 194 -30.77 -4.20 8.69
C GLY A 194 -29.82 -4.34 7.52
N GLY A 195 -28.51 -4.17 7.76
CA GLY A 195 -27.50 -4.44 6.76
C GLY A 195 -27.53 -5.91 6.32
N SER A 196 -27.48 -6.16 5.00
CA SER A 196 -27.50 -7.53 4.46
C SER A 196 -26.14 -8.23 4.51
N ILE A 197 -25.06 -7.45 4.65
CA ILE A 197 -23.68 -7.96 4.71
C ILE A 197 -23.23 -7.96 6.16
N ASP A 198 -22.75 -9.10 6.63
CA ASP A 198 -22.10 -9.21 7.93
C ASP A 198 -20.80 -8.39 7.95
N THR A 199 -20.62 -7.57 8.98
CA THR A 199 -19.46 -6.69 9.10
C THR A 199 -18.16 -7.47 9.15
N GLY A 200 -18.07 -8.56 9.92
CA GLY A 200 -16.88 -9.40 10.00
C GLY A 200 -16.51 -10.00 8.63
N LEU A 201 -17.51 -10.46 7.88
CA LEU A 201 -17.33 -10.97 6.52
C LEU A 201 -16.85 -9.87 5.57
N PHE A 202 -17.45 -8.68 5.62
CA PHE A 202 -17.01 -7.54 4.81
C PHE A 202 -15.55 -7.20 5.07
N LEU A 203 -15.15 -7.08 6.33
CA LEU A 203 -13.78 -6.77 6.73
C LEU A 203 -12.80 -7.85 6.23
N ALA A 204 -13.18 -9.13 6.34
CA ALA A 204 -12.38 -10.24 5.83
C ALA A 204 -12.17 -10.19 4.31
N VAL A 205 -13.25 -9.97 3.55
CA VAL A 205 -13.18 -9.90 2.08
C VAL A 205 -12.41 -8.66 1.63
N ALA A 206 -12.64 -7.51 2.26
CA ALA A 206 -11.89 -6.29 1.98
C ALA A 206 -10.38 -6.49 2.20
N SER A 207 -9.99 -7.15 3.29
CA SER A 207 -8.60 -7.54 3.55
C SER A 207 -8.00 -8.40 2.44
N VAL A 208 -8.74 -9.39 1.93
CA VAL A 208 -8.27 -10.23 0.81
C VAL A 208 -8.01 -9.37 -0.44
N VAL A 209 -8.91 -8.45 -0.77
CA VAL A 209 -8.73 -7.52 -1.90
C VAL A 209 -7.46 -6.69 -1.73
N LEU A 210 -7.20 -6.17 -0.54
CA LEU A 210 -5.99 -5.41 -0.23
C LEU A 210 -4.73 -6.26 -0.37
N ILE A 211 -4.71 -7.47 0.20
CA ILE A 211 -3.57 -8.38 0.12
C ILE A 211 -3.24 -8.71 -1.33
N VAL A 212 -4.25 -9.11 -2.11
CA VAL A 212 -4.07 -9.46 -3.53
C VAL A 212 -3.54 -8.25 -4.31
N SER A 213 -4.12 -7.08 -4.11
CA SER A 213 -3.68 -5.87 -4.81
C SER A 213 -2.24 -5.49 -4.46
N GLN A 214 -1.88 -5.54 -3.18
CA GLN A 214 -0.51 -5.28 -2.71
C GLN A 214 0.50 -6.29 -3.28
N LEU A 215 0.12 -7.56 -3.41
CA LEU A 215 0.95 -8.59 -4.06
C LEU A 215 1.11 -8.35 -5.56
N MET A 216 0.05 -7.91 -6.24
CA MET A 216 0.10 -7.59 -7.67
C MET A 216 0.99 -6.38 -7.94
N GLN A 217 0.88 -5.32 -7.13
CA GLN A 217 1.72 -4.12 -7.26
C GLN A 217 3.21 -4.38 -7.02
N ARG A 218 3.56 -5.45 -6.30
CA ARG A 218 4.95 -5.84 -6.03
C ARG A 218 5.60 -6.67 -7.14
N ARG A 219 4.80 -7.26 -8.04
CA ARG A 219 5.37 -8.00 -9.18
C ARG A 219 5.73 -6.96 -10.26
N PRO A 220 7.02 -6.76 -10.56
CA PRO A 220 7.36 -6.02 -11.77
C PRO A 220 6.76 -6.80 -12.94
N GLY A 221 6.14 -6.09 -13.89
CA GLY A 221 5.59 -6.69 -15.10
C GLY A 221 6.61 -7.67 -15.70
N ARG A 222 6.17 -8.90 -15.94
CA ARG A 222 6.84 -9.79 -16.88
C ARG A 222 6.58 -9.30 -18.29
#